data_AF-A0A9E3THC6-F1
#
_entry.id   AF-A0A9E3THC6-F1
#
_cell.length_a   1.000
_cell.length_b   1.000
_cell.length_c   1.000
_cell.angle_alpha   90.00
_cell.angle_beta   90.00
_cell.angle_gamma   90.00
#
_symmetry.space_group_name_H-M   'P 1'
#
loop_
_entity.id
_entity.type
_entity.pdbx_description
1 polymer ?
#
loop_
_entity_poly.entity_id
_entity_poly.type
_entity_poly.pdbx_seq_one_letter_code
_entity_poly.pdbx_strand_id
1 'polypeptide(L)' 'MMRKSERSGRIEYPHEGFSVTWDEDGLSVEVTDYHAGVLRLPWNAVFSIAKCAGQEVGPSPVSTEV' A
#
# COMPACT_ATOMS: atom_id res chain seq x y z
N MET A 1 27.74 -3.31 12.82
CA MET A 1 26.80 -3.88 11.84
C MET A 1 25.41 -3.40 12.23
N MET A 2 24.88 -2.34 11.60
CA MET A 2 23.58 -1.78 11.95
C MET A 2 22.48 -2.72 11.45
N ARG A 3 21.63 -3.21 12.36
CA ARG A 3 20.38 -3.89 11.97
C ARG A 3 19.53 -2.86 11.23
N LYS A 4 19.33 -3.04 9.92
CA LYS A 4 18.30 -2.30 9.17
C LYS A 4 17.00 -2.50 9.96
N SER A 5 16.45 -1.42 10.50
CA SER A 5 15.16 -1.48 11.18
C SER A 5 14.15 -2.10 10.20
N GLU A 6 13.57 -3.25 10.55
CA GLU A 6 12.53 -3.93 9.76
C GLU A 6 11.26 -3.08 9.61
N ARG A 7 11.22 -1.89 10.22
CA ARG A 7 10.05 -1.01 10.31
C ARG A 7 10.02 0.09 9.25
N SER A 8 11.02 0.17 8.38
CA SER A 8 11.05 1.14 7.29
C SER A 8 11.52 0.51 5.99
N GLY A 9 11.00 0.97 4.86
CA GLY A 9 11.41 0.46 3.56
C GLY A 9 10.89 1.25 2.38
N ARG A 10 11.24 0.77 1.20
CA ARG A 10 10.89 1.36 -0.10
C ARG A 10 10.73 0.25 -1.13
N ILE A 11 9.70 0.36 -1.95
CA ILE A 11 9.50 -0.45 -3.15
C ILE A 11 9.22 0.49 -4.32
N GLU A 12 9.82 0.21 -5.47
CA GLU A 12 9.66 1.00 -6.69
C GLU A 12 8.90 0.19 -7.73
N TYR A 13 7.92 0.84 -8.37
CA TYR A 13 7.09 0.30 -9.43
C TYR A 13 7.30 1.16 -10.68
N PRO A 14 8.45 1.01 -11.37
CA PRO A 14 8.83 1.90 -12.46
C PRO A 14 7.93 1.76 -13.69
N HIS A 15 7.34 0.59 -13.91
CA HIS A 15 6.40 0.36 -15.02
C HIS A 15 5.06 1.06 -14.79
N GLU A 16 4.60 1.04 -13.54
CA GLU A 16 3.36 1.68 -13.10
C GLU A 16 3.55 3.16 -12.76
N GLY A 17 4.80 3.63 -12.69
CA GLY A 17 5.14 5.04 -12.49
C GLY A 17 4.93 5.53 -11.06
N PHE A 18 5.14 4.69 -10.05
CA PHE A 18 5.08 5.13 -8.65
C PHE A 18 6.10 4.41 -7.75
N SER A 19 6.31 4.95 -6.55
CA SER A 19 7.07 4.31 -5.49
C SER A 19 6.31 4.38 -4.17
N VAL A 20 6.54 3.37 -3.33
CA VAL A 20 5.95 3.26 -1.99
C VAL A 20 7.08 3.29 -0.98
N THR A 21 6.96 4.14 0.02
CA THR A 21 7.88 4.21 1.17
C THR A 21 7.11 4.09 2.46
N TRP A 22 7.73 3.53 3.49
CA TRP A 22 7.10 3.42 4.80
C TRP A 22 8.10 3.53 5.94
N ASP A 23 7.60 3.94 7.09
CA ASP A 23 8.32 4.08 8.35
C ASP A 23 7.37 3.82 9.54
N GLU A 24 7.81 4.20 10.75
CA GLU A 24 7.01 4.04 11.97
C GLU A 24 5.75 4.91 11.99
N ASP A 25 5.74 6.03 11.25
CA ASP A 25 4.63 6.98 11.24
C ASP A 25 3.56 6.61 10.21
N GLY A 26 3.95 5.99 9.09
CA GLY A 26 3.00 5.59 8.07
C GLY A 26 3.59 5.18 6.74
N LEU A 27 2.77 5.35 5.70
CA LEU A 27 3.06 4.98 4.32
C LEU A 27 2.94 6.21 3.42
N SER A 28 3.89 6.36 2.51
CA SER A 28 3.85 7.41 1.47
C SER A 28 3.91 6.80 0.08
N VAL A 29 3.10 7.33 -0.83
CA VAL A 29 3.10 6.99 -2.25
C VAL A 29 3.46 8.23 -3.06
N GLU A 30 4.50 8.09 -3.87
CA GLU A 30 4.97 9.12 -4.79
C GLU A 30 4.79 8.62 -6.22
N VAL A 31 4.13 9.41 -7.06
CA VAL A 31 3.95 9.12 -8.48
C VAL A 31 5.01 9.88 -9.26
N THR A 32 5.54 9.29 -10.34
CA THR A 32 6.56 9.90 -11.20
C THR A 32 6.05 11.12 -11.98
N ASP A 33 4.74 11.40 -11.91
CA ASP A 33 4.14 12.61 -12.48
C ASP A 33 4.44 13.83 -11.58
N TYR A 34 5.16 14.81 -12.13
CA TYR A 34 5.55 16.05 -11.44
C TYR A 34 4.36 16.92 -11.00
N HIS A 35 3.15 16.67 -11.52
CA HIS A 35 1.93 17.36 -11.09
C HIS A 35 1.21 16.65 -9.94
N ALA A 36 1.58 15.41 -9.62
CA ALA A 36 0.98 14.66 -8.52
C ALA A 36 1.65 15.01 -7.18
N GLY A 37 0.82 15.28 -6.17
CA GLY A 37 1.30 15.41 -4.80
C GLY A 37 1.62 14.04 -4.20
N VAL A 38 2.58 14.00 -3.26
CA VAL A 38 2.87 12.80 -2.47
C VAL A 38 1.67 12.50 -1.55
N LEU A 39 1.11 11.31 -1.66
CA LEU A 39 0.10 10.83 -0.72
C LEU A 39 0.80 10.27 0.51
N ARG A 40 0.62 10.88 1.68
CA ARG A 40 1.11 10.35 2.95
C ARG A 40 -0.05 10.02 3.87
N LEU A 41 -0.07 8.79 4.37
CA LEU A 41 -1.14 8.28 5.23
C LEU A 41 -0.57 7.65 6.49
N PRO A 42 -1.14 7.94 7.67
CA PRO A 42 -0.81 7.22 8.89
C PRO A 42 -1.37 5.78 8.84
N TRP A 43 -0.76 4.87 9.60
CA TRP A 43 -1.10 3.43 9.55
C TRP A 43 -2.57 3.11 9.85
N ASN A 44 -3.23 3.89 10.70
CA ASN A 44 -4.66 3.72 10.99
C ASN A 44 -5.54 4.01 9.76
N ALA A 45 -5.17 4.98 8.93
CA ALA A 45 -5.87 5.27 7.68
C ALA A 45 -5.63 4.16 6.65
N VAL A 46 -4.36 3.72 6.50
CA VAL A 46 -4.00 2.59 5.62
C VAL A 46 -4.78 1.32 5.98
N PHE A 47 -4.87 1.00 7.27
CA PHE A 47 -5.61 -0.17 7.75
C PHE A 47 -7.12 -0.06 7.48
N SER A 48 -7.68 1.15 7.61
CA SER A 48 -9.09 1.40 7.30
C SER A 48 -9.38 1.19 5.81
N ILE A 49 -8.51 1.67 4.93
CA ILE A 49 -8.62 1.46 3.47
C ILE A 49 -8.52 -0.03 3.14
N ALA A 50 -7.54 -0.73 3.71
CA ALA A 50 -7.35 -2.16 3.48
C ALA A 50 -8.57 -2.99 3.92
N LYS A 51 -9.20 -2.62 5.03
CA LYS A 51 -10.45 -3.25 5.47
C LYS A 51 -11.59 -3.07 4.48
N CYS A 52 -11.79 -1.84 3.98
CA CYS A 52 -12.83 -1.57 2.97
C CYS A 52 -12.58 -2.38 1.69
N ALA A 53 -11.34 -2.38 1.19
CA ALA A 53 -10.97 -3.15 0.00
C ALA A 53 -11.20 -4.66 0.20
N GLY A 54 -10.88 -5.20 1.38
CA GLY A 54 -11.11 -6.62 1.69
C GLY A 54 -12.59 -7.02 1.81
N GLN A 55 -13.51 -6.06 2.01
CA GLN A 55 -14.94 -6.31 2.07
C GLN A 55 -15.61 -6.28 0.69
N GLU A 56 -15.06 -5.51 -0.26
CA GLU A 56 -15.54 -5.48 -1.65
C GLU A 56 -15.16 -6.75 -2.43
N VAL A 57 -14.11 -7.46 -1.98
CA VAL A 57 -13.75 -8.80 -2.47
C VAL A 57 -14.43 -9.86 -1.58
N GLY A 58 -15.77 -9.89 -1.57
CA GLY A 58 -16.50 -11.03 -1.01
C GLY A 58 -16.08 -12.33 -1.70
N PRO A 59 -16.18 -13.51 -1.03
CA PRO A 59 -15.82 -14.77 -1.65
C PRO A 59 -16.65 -14.94 -2.92
N SER A 60 -15.97 -15.06 -4.07
CA SER A 60 -16.62 -15.50 -5.31
C SER A 60 -17.40 -16.78 -4.99
N PRO A 61 -18.70 -16.88 -5.30
CA PRO A 61 -19.41 -18.12 -5.07
C PRO A 61 -18.75 -19.19 -5.93
N VAL A 62 -18.05 -20.12 -5.30
CA VAL A 62 -17.71 -21.39 -5.94
C VAL A 62 -19.06 -22.03 -6.28
N SER A 63 -19.47 -21.93 -7.54
CA SER A 63 -20.47 -22.80 -8.12
C SER A 63 -19.88 -24.20 -8.13
N THR A 64 -20.08 -24.94 -7.05
CA THR A 64 -19.98 -26.39 -7.10
C THR A 64 -21.21 -26.86 -7.87
N GLU A 65 -21.07 -27.01 -9.18
CA GLU A 65 -22.00 -27.84 -9.95
C GLU A 65 -21.92 -29.27 -9.38
N VAL A 66 -23.08 -29.77 -8.92
CA VAL A 66 -23.30 -31.15 -8.49
C VAL A 66 -23.80 -31.95 -9.69
#